data_AF-A0A0M6WZ09-F1
#
_entry.id   AF-A0A0M6WZ09-F1
#
_cell.length_a   1.000
_cell.length_b   1.000
_cell.length_c   1.000
_cell.angle_alpha   90.00
_cell.angle_beta   90.00
_cell.angle_gamma   90.00
#
_symmetry.space_group_name_H-M   'P 1'
#
loop_
_entity.id
_entity.type
_entity.pdbx_description
1 polymer ?
#
loop_
_entity_poly.entity_id
_entity_poly.type
_entity_poly.pdbx_seq_one_letter_code
_entity_poly.pdbx_strand_id
1 'polypeptide(L)'
;MQTDPFKEYLKQQEPDKKYKGYAWQTAIGLQAVDGLKPSEYLVDAAIQNIEGKITLDEVKNLLDSYYEEKPQKNHDRTEEADKVSIRIAKILSEHAFSFTPNEYISIHRKLFTGIYDHAGKIRDYNITKKEWVLNGATVIYGSASELRKTLEYDFMKEKHYRQYVMTSTL
;
A
#
# COMPACT_ATOMS: atom_id res chain seq x y z
N MET A 1 6.86 -24.72 -2.13
CA MET A 1 5.96 -23.61 -2.51
C MET A 1 5.26 -23.15 -1.26
N GLN A 2 5.50 -21.92 -0.81
CA GLN A 2 4.76 -21.34 0.31
C GLN A 2 3.35 -21.05 -0.20
N THR A 3 2.35 -21.75 0.31
CA THR A 3 0.95 -21.53 -0.03
C THR A 3 0.52 -20.18 0.52
N ASP A 4 -0.11 -19.36 -0.33
CA ASP A 4 -0.71 -18.10 0.09
C ASP A 4 -1.71 -18.35 1.24
N PRO A 5 -1.45 -17.82 2.46
CA PRO A 5 -2.27 -18.08 3.63
C PRO A 5 -3.69 -17.51 3.49
N PHE A 6 -3.93 -16.60 2.55
CA PHE A 6 -5.21 -15.93 2.38
C PHE A 6 -6.10 -16.56 1.30
N LYS A 7 -5.56 -17.51 0.52
CA LYS A 7 -6.23 -18.06 -0.67
C LYS A 7 -7.60 -18.67 -0.39
N GLU A 8 -7.76 -19.35 0.76
CA GLU A 8 -9.03 -19.96 1.12
C GLU A 8 -10.09 -18.93 1.54
N TYR A 9 -9.68 -17.78 2.08
CA TYR A 9 -10.61 -16.71 2.43
C TYR A 9 -11.28 -16.07 1.20
N LEU A 10 -10.58 -16.05 0.05
CA LEU A 10 -11.17 -15.56 -1.20
C LEU A 10 -12.34 -16.41 -1.72
N LYS A 11 -12.43 -17.66 -1.26
CA LYS A 11 -13.49 -18.61 -1.64
C LYS A 11 -14.65 -18.65 -0.63
N GLN A 12 -14.52 -17.95 0.50
CA GLN A 12 -15.54 -17.92 1.55
C GLN A 12 -16.85 -17.32 1.04
N GLN A 13 -17.98 -17.84 1.53
CA GLN A 13 -19.30 -17.29 1.23
C GLN A 13 -19.65 -16.10 2.13
N GLU A 14 -19.07 -16.03 3.33
CA GLU A 14 -19.26 -14.90 4.25
C GLU A 14 -18.61 -13.62 3.69
N PRO A 15 -19.39 -12.57 3.36
CA PRO A 15 -18.87 -11.40 2.66
C PRO A 15 -17.75 -10.67 3.41
N ASP A 16 -17.88 -10.54 4.74
CA ASP A 16 -16.91 -9.84 5.57
C ASP A 16 -15.55 -10.56 5.58
N LYS A 17 -15.54 -11.88 5.81
CA LYS A 17 -14.30 -12.68 5.78
C LYS A 17 -13.65 -12.68 4.40
N LYS A 18 -14.46 -12.77 3.34
CA LYS A 18 -13.95 -12.69 1.96
C LYS A 18 -13.28 -11.34 1.69
N TYR A 19 -13.91 -10.24 2.13
CA TYR A 19 -13.38 -8.90 1.96
C TYR A 19 -12.10 -8.67 2.76
N LYS A 20 -12.07 -9.06 4.05
CA LYS A 20 -10.86 -8.99 4.88
C LYS A 20 -9.73 -9.84 4.29
N GLY A 21 -10.04 -11.04 3.80
CA GLY A 21 -9.08 -11.90 3.11
C GLY A 21 -8.46 -11.20 1.88
N TYR A 22 -9.29 -10.56 1.06
CA TYR A 22 -8.82 -9.76 -0.07
C TYR A 22 -7.94 -8.58 0.36
N ALA A 23 -8.35 -7.84 1.40
CA ALA A 23 -7.60 -6.69 1.91
C ALA A 23 -6.21 -7.11 2.42
N TRP A 24 -6.13 -8.18 3.21
CA TRP A 24 -4.86 -8.69 3.74
C TRP A 24 -3.95 -9.30 2.68
N GLN A 25 -4.52 -10.09 1.75
CA GLN A 25 -3.76 -10.63 0.63
C GLN A 25 -3.13 -9.50 -0.20
N THR A 26 -3.91 -8.46 -0.51
CA THR A 26 -3.44 -7.30 -1.27
C THR A 26 -2.35 -6.55 -0.50
N ALA A 27 -2.60 -6.26 0.79
CA ALA A 27 -1.69 -5.53 1.64
C ALA A 27 -0.31 -6.18 1.77
N ILE A 28 -0.30 -7.49 2.04
CA ILE A 28 0.93 -8.28 2.19
C ILE A 28 1.60 -8.52 0.83
N GLY A 29 0.81 -8.81 -0.21
CA GLY A 29 1.31 -9.02 -1.55
C GLY A 29 2.02 -7.80 -2.14
N LEU A 30 1.53 -6.59 -1.86
CA LEU A 30 2.15 -5.35 -2.32
C LEU A 30 3.55 -5.11 -1.74
N GLN A 31 3.90 -5.70 -0.59
CA GLN A 31 5.24 -5.56 -0.02
C GLN A 31 6.33 -6.20 -0.90
N ALA A 32 5.98 -7.25 -1.66
CA ALA A 32 6.91 -7.92 -2.55
C ALA A 32 7.39 -7.03 -3.72
N VAL A 33 6.66 -5.94 -4.04
CA VAL A 33 7.07 -4.96 -5.07
C VAL A 33 8.40 -4.30 -4.70
N ASP A 34 8.62 -4.05 -3.42
CA ASP A 34 9.86 -3.48 -2.88
C ASP A 34 10.85 -4.57 -2.41
N GLY A 35 10.57 -5.84 -2.73
CA GLY A 35 11.35 -6.98 -2.26
C GLY A 35 11.25 -7.21 -0.74
N LEU A 36 10.25 -6.61 -0.08
CA LEU A 36 10.04 -6.74 1.34
C LEU A 36 9.23 -7.99 1.68
N LYS A 37 9.51 -8.58 2.84
CA LYS A 37 8.80 -9.76 3.35
C LYS A 37 8.23 -9.45 4.73
N PRO A 38 6.90 -9.52 4.91
CA PRO A 38 6.27 -9.43 6.22
C PRO A 38 6.68 -10.56 7.17
N SER A 39 6.57 -10.31 8.47
CA SER A 39 6.81 -11.29 9.52
C SER A 39 5.70 -12.34 9.58
N GLU A 40 6.02 -13.51 10.11
CA GLU A 40 5.01 -14.53 10.43
C GLU A 40 4.02 -14.02 11.49
N TYR A 41 4.49 -13.16 12.40
CA TYR A 41 3.66 -12.52 13.43
C TYR A 41 2.54 -11.67 12.82
N LEU A 42 2.82 -10.91 11.75
CA LEU A 42 1.78 -10.18 11.05
C LEU A 42 0.78 -11.13 10.36
N VAL A 43 1.26 -12.20 9.73
CA VAL A 43 0.39 -13.18 9.04
C VAL A 43 -0.60 -13.80 10.03
N ASP A 44 -0.14 -14.18 11.22
CA ASP A 44 -1.00 -14.71 12.28
C ASP A 44 -2.02 -13.68 12.77
N ALA A 45 -1.60 -12.43 12.96
CA ALA A 45 -2.50 -11.35 13.36
C ALA A 45 -3.54 -11.01 12.27
N ALA A 46 -3.16 -11.08 10.99
CA ALA A 46 -4.05 -10.92 9.86
C ALA A 46 -5.14 -12.01 9.84
N ILE A 47 -4.75 -13.27 10.06
CA ILE A 47 -5.71 -14.39 10.17
C ILE A 47 -6.68 -14.15 11.34
N GLN A 48 -6.18 -13.74 12.50
CA GLN A 48 -7.05 -13.42 13.65
C GLN A 48 -8.03 -12.28 13.33
N ASN A 49 -7.61 -11.28 12.56
CA ASN A 49 -8.49 -10.20 12.11
C ASN A 49 -9.55 -10.67 11.11
N ILE A 50 -9.18 -11.51 10.14
CA ILE A 50 -10.11 -12.11 9.18
C ILE A 50 -11.15 -12.96 9.92
N GLU A 51 -10.74 -13.71 10.93
CA GLU A 51 -11.65 -14.51 11.77
C GLU A 51 -12.49 -13.68 12.75
N GLY A 52 -12.31 -12.36 12.79
CA GLY A 52 -13.06 -11.47 13.68
C GLY A 52 -12.67 -11.56 15.15
N LYS A 53 -11.51 -12.14 15.47
CA LYS A 53 -11.01 -12.26 16.84
C LYS A 53 -10.42 -10.96 17.38
N ILE A 54 -9.82 -10.17 16.48
CA ILE A 54 -9.24 -8.86 16.77
C ILE A 54 -9.54 -7.87 15.65
N THR A 55 -9.58 -6.59 15.98
CA THR A 55 -9.76 -5.46 15.06
C THR A 55 -8.43 -5.06 14.42
N LEU A 56 -8.48 -4.26 13.35
CA LEU A 56 -7.27 -3.71 12.73
C LEU A 56 -6.47 -2.81 13.68
N ASP A 57 -7.15 -2.10 14.58
CA ASP A 57 -6.49 -1.26 15.57
C ASP A 57 -5.80 -2.09 16.66
N GLU A 58 -6.38 -3.22 17.05
CA GLU A 58 -5.72 -4.19 17.94
C GLU A 58 -4.50 -4.83 17.26
N VAL A 59 -4.58 -5.22 15.98
CA VAL A 59 -3.43 -5.72 15.22
C VAL A 59 -2.31 -4.68 15.20
N LYS A 60 -2.64 -3.40 14.95
CA LYS A 60 -1.68 -2.30 14.99
C LYS A 60 -0.99 -2.20 16.35
N ASN A 61 -1.75 -2.21 17.44
CA ASN A 61 -1.20 -2.09 18.79
C ASN A 61 -0.31 -3.29 19.14
N LEU A 62 -0.73 -4.50 18.78
CA LEU A 62 0.07 -5.72 18.95
C LEU A 62 1.40 -5.66 18.19
N LEU A 63 1.41 -5.07 17.00
CA LEU A 63 2.61 -4.91 16.19
C LEU A 63 3.54 -3.83 16.76
N ASP A 64 2.98 -2.70 17.20
CA ASP A 64 3.76 -1.63 17.82
C ASP A 64 4.47 -2.14 19.08
N SER A 65 3.75 -2.85 19.98
CA SER A 65 4.38 -3.47 21.17
C SER A 65 5.43 -4.54 20.81
N TYR A 66 5.18 -5.34 19.78
CA TYR A 66 6.13 -6.36 19.33
C TYR A 66 7.49 -5.76 18.93
N TYR A 67 7.50 -4.65 18.19
CA TYR A 67 8.73 -3.98 17.76
C TYR A 67 9.34 -3.07 18.83
N GLU A 68 8.56 -2.56 19.79
CA GLU A 68 9.09 -1.91 20.99
C GLU A 68 9.92 -2.88 21.85
N GLU A 69 9.44 -4.11 22.05
CA GLU A 69 10.15 -5.15 22.81
C GLU A 69 11.32 -5.78 22.03
N LYS A 70 11.20 -5.83 20.70
CA LYS A 70 12.19 -6.45 19.80
C LYS A 70 12.62 -5.47 18.71
N PRO A 71 13.39 -4.43 19.05
CA PRO A 71 13.87 -3.48 18.07
C PRO A 71 14.68 -4.22 17.00
N GLN A 72 14.36 -3.96 15.72
CA GLN A 72 15.06 -4.60 14.61
C GLN A 72 16.55 -4.21 14.60
N LYS A 73 17.38 -5.17 14.20
CA LYS A 73 18.80 -4.93 13.93
C LYS A 73 18.96 -4.36 12.51
N ASN A 74 20.00 -3.55 12.31
CA ASN A 74 20.23 -2.79 11.07
C ASN A 74 20.05 -3.62 9.78
N HIS A 75 19.37 -3.00 8.81
CA HIS A 75 19.06 -3.45 7.43
C HIS A 75 17.87 -4.40 7.25
N ASP A 76 17.23 -4.90 8.31
CA ASP A 76 15.94 -5.56 8.16
C ASP A 76 14.82 -4.53 8.00
N ARG A 77 14.01 -4.68 6.94
CA ARG A 77 12.85 -3.82 6.63
C ARG A 77 11.53 -4.57 6.84
N THR A 78 11.56 -5.66 7.61
CA THR A 78 10.37 -6.44 7.98
C THR A 78 9.37 -5.59 8.77
N GLU A 79 9.84 -4.72 9.68
CA GLU A 79 8.96 -3.82 10.43
C GLU A 79 8.21 -2.83 9.51
N GLU A 80 8.89 -2.30 8.50
CA GLU A 80 8.25 -1.46 7.48
C GLU A 80 7.18 -2.27 6.73
N ALA A 81 7.52 -3.48 6.26
CA ALA A 81 6.60 -4.34 5.54
C ALA A 81 5.33 -4.62 6.36
N ASP A 82 5.49 -4.88 7.65
CA ASP A 82 4.37 -5.17 8.55
C ASP A 82 3.49 -3.94 8.78
N LYS A 83 4.11 -2.81 9.15
CA LYS A 83 3.39 -1.56 9.42
C LYS A 83 2.65 -1.05 8.18
N VAL A 84 3.29 -1.10 7.02
CA VAL A 84 2.69 -0.68 5.74
C VAL A 84 1.54 -1.60 5.35
N SER A 85 1.67 -2.92 5.55
CA SER A 85 0.59 -3.87 5.26
C SER A 85 -0.68 -3.58 6.07
N ILE A 86 -0.57 -3.35 7.39
CA ILE A 86 -1.73 -2.98 8.22
C ILE A 86 -2.40 -1.70 7.69
N ARG A 87 -1.59 -0.70 7.32
CA ARG A 87 -2.09 0.59 6.81
C ARG A 87 -2.82 0.42 5.48
N ILE A 88 -2.32 -0.44 4.58
CA ILE A 88 -3.02 -0.79 3.33
C ILE A 88 -4.34 -1.51 3.64
N ALA A 89 -4.32 -2.53 4.52
CA ALA A 89 -5.54 -3.26 4.89
C ALA A 89 -6.61 -2.32 5.49
N LYS A 90 -6.19 -1.33 6.29
CA LYS A 90 -7.08 -0.29 6.83
C LYS A 90 -7.63 0.64 5.75
N ILE A 91 -6.79 1.15 4.86
CA ILE A 91 -7.24 1.99 3.73
C ILE A 91 -8.21 1.22 2.83
N LEU A 92 -7.92 -0.05 2.52
CA LEU A 92 -8.82 -0.89 1.73
C LEU A 92 -10.14 -1.15 2.45
N SER A 93 -10.17 -1.11 3.78
CA SER A 93 -11.39 -1.29 4.58
C SER A 93 -12.19 0.01 4.78
N GLU A 94 -11.61 1.17 4.46
CA GLU A 94 -12.30 2.47 4.43
C GLU A 94 -13.15 2.58 3.14
N HIS A 95 -14.42 2.99 3.24
CA HIS A 95 -15.31 3.14 2.07
C HIS A 95 -15.27 4.52 1.41
N ALA A 96 -14.54 5.48 2.01
CA ALA A 96 -14.43 6.84 1.51
C ALA A 96 -13.11 7.02 0.76
N PHE A 97 -13.16 7.00 -0.58
CA PHE A 97 -12.03 7.30 -1.45
C PHE A 97 -12.38 8.42 -2.42
N SER A 98 -11.48 9.39 -2.57
CA SER A 98 -11.62 10.46 -3.57
C SER A 98 -10.50 10.36 -4.60
N PHE A 99 -10.85 10.31 -5.89
CA PHE A 99 -9.84 10.27 -6.94
C PHE A 99 -9.24 11.67 -7.19
N THR A 100 -8.35 12.10 -6.29
CA THR A 100 -7.73 13.44 -6.32
C THR A 100 -6.23 13.39 -6.03
N PRO A 101 -5.44 14.38 -6.49
CA PRO A 101 -4.02 14.49 -6.12
C PRO A 101 -3.80 14.58 -4.60
N ASN A 102 -4.70 15.24 -3.88
CA ASN A 102 -4.62 15.35 -2.42
C ASN A 102 -4.81 14.00 -1.73
N GLU A 103 -5.74 13.17 -2.22
CA GLU A 103 -5.92 11.81 -1.70
C GLU A 103 -4.67 10.96 -1.95
N TYR A 104 -4.08 11.04 -3.14
CA TYR A 104 -2.84 10.34 -3.47
C TYR A 104 -1.71 10.69 -2.47
N ILE A 105 -1.52 11.98 -2.20
CA ILE A 105 -0.52 12.45 -1.22
C ILE A 105 -0.89 12.02 0.20
N SER A 106 -2.18 12.03 0.55
CA SER A 106 -2.70 11.58 1.85
C SER A 106 -2.44 10.10 2.08
N ILE A 107 -2.67 9.25 1.07
CA ILE A 107 -2.36 7.82 1.12
C ILE A 107 -0.87 7.61 1.35
N HIS A 108 0.00 8.29 0.59
CA HIS A 108 1.44 8.22 0.82
C HIS A 108 1.83 8.63 2.26
N ARG A 109 1.17 9.64 2.83
CA ARG A 109 1.36 10.02 4.24
C ARG A 109 0.90 8.90 5.18
N LYS A 110 -0.33 8.40 5.02
CA LYS A 110 -0.92 7.34 5.86
C LYS A 110 -0.02 6.10 5.87
N LEU A 111 0.49 5.70 4.70
CA LEU A 111 1.33 4.51 4.54
C LEU A 111 2.70 4.64 5.20
N PHE A 112 3.34 5.82 5.15
CA PHE A 112 4.76 5.93 5.48
C PHE A 112 5.10 6.86 6.66
N THR A 113 4.11 7.44 7.35
CA THR A 113 4.35 8.26 8.55
C THR A 113 5.10 7.44 9.61
N GLY A 114 6.16 8.01 10.18
CA GLY A 114 7.03 7.35 11.16
C GLY A 114 7.99 6.32 10.57
N ILE A 115 7.99 6.14 9.24
CA ILE A 115 8.94 5.28 8.50
C ILE A 115 9.87 6.15 7.67
N TYR A 116 9.30 7.13 6.94
CA TYR A 116 10.06 8.09 6.14
C TYR A 116 9.73 9.55 6.50
N ASP A 117 10.75 10.39 6.64
CA ASP A 117 10.60 11.84 6.92
C ASP A 117 9.88 12.61 5.80
N HIS A 118 9.81 12.02 4.61
CA HIS A 118 9.16 12.57 3.43
C HIS A 118 7.77 11.98 3.16
N ALA A 119 7.18 11.25 4.11
CA ALA A 119 5.82 10.74 4.01
C ALA A 119 4.83 11.88 3.68
N GLY A 120 4.06 11.69 2.60
CA GLY A 120 3.15 12.70 2.07
C GLY A 120 3.78 13.98 1.51
N LYS A 121 5.05 13.95 1.07
CA LYS A 121 5.72 15.06 0.36
C LYS A 121 5.96 14.70 -1.11
N ILE A 122 5.75 15.66 -2.00
CA ILE A 122 6.21 15.57 -3.39
C ILE A 122 7.71 15.88 -3.38
N ARG A 123 8.52 15.10 -4.11
CA ARG A 123 9.96 15.36 -4.22
C ARG A 123 10.23 16.73 -4.86
N ASP A 124 11.30 17.36 -4.40
CA ASP A 124 11.80 18.66 -4.86
C ASP A 124 13.10 18.55 -5.69
N TYR A 125 13.59 17.34 -5.93
CA TYR A 125 14.75 17.04 -6.76
C TYR A 125 14.39 16.11 -7.93
N ASN A 126 15.19 16.16 -9.00
CA ASN A 126 15.02 15.29 -10.17
C ASN A 126 15.61 13.90 -9.93
N ILE A 127 14.94 12.88 -10.45
CA ILE A 127 15.39 11.49 -10.38
C ILE A 127 15.68 11.01 -11.80
N THR A 128 16.74 10.22 -11.92
CA THR A 128 17.06 9.45 -13.11
C THR A 128 17.24 8.00 -12.73
N LYS A 129 16.74 7.09 -13.56
CA LYS A 129 16.95 5.65 -13.35
C LYS A 129 17.54 5.05 -14.62
N LYS A 130 18.63 4.31 -14.45
CA LYS A 130 19.19 3.47 -15.52
C LYS A 130 18.37 2.20 -15.58
N GLU A 131 17.64 2.01 -16.67
CA GLU A 131 16.84 0.82 -16.87
C GLU A 131 17.60 -0.14 -17.79
N TRP A 132 17.84 -1.36 -17.31
CA TRP A 132 18.56 -2.40 -18.04
C TRP A 132 17.84 -2.76 -19.36
N VAL A 133 16.50 -2.72 -19.34
CA VAL A 133 15.65 -2.96 -20.52
C VAL A 133 15.79 -1.88 -21.60
N LEU A 134 16.36 -0.72 -21.27
CA LEU A 134 16.58 0.37 -22.21
C LEU A 134 18.02 0.40 -22.76
N ASN A 135 18.75 -0.72 -22.74
CA ASN A 135 20.16 -0.80 -23.18
C ASN A 135 21.07 0.28 -22.58
N GLY A 136 20.84 0.62 -21.31
CA GLY A 136 21.61 1.64 -20.59
C GLY A 136 21.14 3.09 -20.82
N ALA A 137 20.06 3.31 -21.57
CA ALA A 137 19.43 4.63 -21.64
C ALA A 137 18.75 4.98 -20.29
N THR A 138 18.76 6.26 -19.98
CA THR A 138 18.27 6.80 -18.71
C THR A 138 16.82 7.25 -18.85
N VAL A 139 15.94 6.78 -17.97
CA VAL A 139 14.60 7.36 -17.84
C VAL A 139 14.71 8.63 -17.03
N ILE A 140 14.31 9.74 -17.63
CA ILE A 140 14.12 11.02 -16.94
C ILE A 140 12.68 11.06 -16.46
N TYR A 141 12.48 11.11 -15.15
CA TYR A 141 11.16 11.30 -14.56
C TYR A 141 10.73 12.78 -14.68
N GLY A 142 9.42 13.05 -14.55
CA GLY A 142 8.89 14.42 -14.61
C GLY A 142 9.66 15.40 -13.73
N SER A 143 9.93 16.60 -14.23
CA SER A 143 10.76 17.57 -13.49
C SER A 143 10.15 17.93 -12.14
N ALA A 144 10.95 18.04 -11.09
CA ALA A 144 10.49 18.33 -9.73
C ALA A 144 9.64 19.61 -9.67
N SER A 145 10.04 20.64 -10.42
CA SER A 145 9.32 21.92 -10.51
C SER A 145 7.91 21.81 -11.10
N GLU A 146 7.67 20.81 -11.94
CA GLU A 146 6.38 20.64 -12.64
C GLU A 146 5.56 19.46 -12.12
N LEU A 147 6.11 18.61 -11.25
CA LEU A 147 5.46 17.38 -10.77
C LEU A 147 4.03 17.59 -10.28
N ARG A 148 3.79 18.66 -9.52
CA ARG A 148 2.45 18.92 -8.98
C ARG A 148 1.45 19.21 -10.10
N LYS A 149 1.84 20.01 -11.09
CA LYS A 149 1.00 20.33 -12.25
C LYS A 149 0.79 19.11 -13.14
N THR A 150 1.83 18.31 -13.36
CA THR A 150 1.71 17.05 -14.12
C THR A 150 0.75 16.09 -13.42
N LEU A 151 0.88 15.92 -12.10
CA LEU A 151 -0.03 15.09 -11.31
C LEU A 151 -1.48 15.57 -11.40
N GLU A 152 -1.71 16.88 -11.27
CA GLU A 152 -3.05 17.48 -11.41
C GLU A 152 -3.63 17.25 -12.81
N TYR A 153 -2.82 17.43 -13.85
CA TYR A 153 -3.20 17.19 -15.24
C TYR A 153 -3.58 15.73 -15.48
N ASP A 154 -2.76 14.78 -15.00
CA ASP A 154 -2.98 13.34 -15.20
C ASP A 154 -4.27 12.88 -14.50
N PHE A 155 -4.52 13.33 -13.27
CA PHE A 155 -5.77 13.03 -12.56
C PHE A 155 -6.99 13.62 -13.28
N MET A 156 -6.87 14.83 -13.83
CA MET A 156 -7.93 15.45 -14.61
C MET A 156 -8.22 14.62 -15.88
N LYS A 157 -7.19 14.21 -16.62
CA LYS A 157 -7.34 13.40 -17.84
C LYS A 157 -7.99 12.05 -17.54
N GLU A 158 -7.49 11.35 -16.53
CA GLU A 158 -8.02 10.05 -16.13
C GLU A 158 -9.48 10.13 -15.66
N LYS A 159 -9.86 11.20 -14.96
CA LYS A 159 -11.26 11.46 -14.60
C LYS A 159 -12.15 11.65 -15.82
N HIS A 160 -11.67 12.38 -16.84
CA HIS A 160 -12.42 12.53 -18.09
C HIS A 160 -12.61 11.17 -18.78
N TYR A 161 -11.56 10.35 -18.91
CA TYR A 161 -11.67 9.02 -19.52
C TYR A 161 -12.68 8.13 -18.79
N ARG A 162 -12.66 8.09 -17.45
CA ARG A 162 -13.66 7.34 -16.66
C ARG A 162 -15.09 7.79 -16.90
N GLN A 163 -15.31 9.09 -17.06
CA GLN A 163 -16.64 9.62 -17.35
C GLN A 163 -17.12 9.17 -18.73
N TYR A 164 -16.25 9.19 -19.74
CA TYR A 164 -16.58 8.71 -21.10
C TYR A 164 -16.89 7.21 -21.15
N VAL A 165 -16.14 6.36 -20.43
CA VAL A 165 -16.39 4.92 -20.39
C VAL A 165 -17.77 4.63 -19.77
N MET A 166 -18.18 5.37 -18.73
CA MET A 166 -19.49 5.19 -18.09
C MET A 166 -20.66 5.69 -18.94
N THR A 167 -20.47 6.72 -19.78
CA THR A 167 -21.52 7.25 -20.67
C THR A 167 -21.66 6.49 -21.98
N SER A 168 -20.68 5.67 -22.36
CA SER A 168 -20.69 4.91 -23.63
C SER A 168 -21.29 3.50 -23.49
N THR A 169 -21.74 3.13 -22.29
CA THR A 169 -22.40 1.86 -21.95
C THR A 169 -23.90 2.01 -21.66
N LEU A 170 -24.52 3.13 -22.07
CA LEU A 170 -25.97 3.35 -22.08
C LEU A 170 -26.45 3.49 -23.52
#